data_AF-A0A9E4PCT5-F1
#
_entry.id   AF-A0A9E4PCT5-F1
#
_cell.length_a   1.000
_cell.length_b   1.000
_cell.length_c   1.000
_cell.angle_alpha   90.00
_cell.angle_beta   90.00
_cell.angle_gamma   90.00
#
_symmetry.space_group_name_H-M   'P 1'
#
loop_
_entity.id
_entity.type
_entity.pdbx_description
1 polymer ?
#
loop_
_entity_poly.entity_id
_entity_poly.type
_entity_poly.pdbx_seq_one_letter_code
_entity_poly.pdbx_strand_id
1 'polypeptide(L)'
;TSIECVPAGKFHGPMVVSMRPMTPAQAVRATQVTTRFSATHGAPVHIGDPAAIGITDIQSPTFGAGVDIYEGELPVFWACGITPQTVALASKVEFMITHKPGHMFITDLRDAEVALL
;
A
#
# COMPACT_ATOMS: atom_id res chain seq x y z
N THR A 1 -1.94 -0.33 9.55
CA THR A 1 -2.02 -1.79 9.77
C THR A 1 -1.37 -2.11 11.11
N SER A 2 -1.36 -3.36 11.55
CA SER A 2 -0.52 -3.85 12.65
C SER A 2 0.90 -4.27 12.21
N ILE A 3 1.24 -4.08 10.93
CA ILE A 3 2.56 -4.40 10.38
C ILE A 3 3.47 -3.19 10.58
N GLU A 4 4.43 -3.27 11.49
CA GLU A 4 5.40 -2.21 11.74
C GLU A 4 6.47 -2.13 10.64
N CYS A 5 6.82 -0.92 10.21
CA CYS A 5 7.99 -0.70 9.38
C CYS A 5 9.28 -0.93 10.19
N VAL A 6 10.37 -1.27 9.51
CA VAL A 6 11.69 -1.29 10.13
C VAL A 6 12.05 0.15 10.55
N PRO A 7 12.36 0.40 11.83
CA PRO A 7 12.61 1.76 12.31
C PRO A 7 13.94 2.32 11.80
N ALA A 8 14.00 3.63 11.60
CA ALA A 8 15.19 4.36 11.18
C ALA A 8 15.31 5.69 11.95
N GLY A 9 16.12 5.71 13.01
CA GLY A 9 16.24 6.87 13.89
C GLY A 9 14.90 7.25 14.52
N LYS A 10 14.46 8.50 14.35
CA LYS A 10 13.16 8.96 14.85
C LYS A 10 11.95 8.48 14.03
N PHE A 11 12.18 7.86 12.88
CA PHE A 11 11.12 7.38 11.99
C PHE A 11 10.74 5.96 12.37
N HIS A 12 9.51 5.78 12.84
CA HIS A 12 8.94 4.48 13.18
C HIS A 12 7.41 4.56 13.06
N GLY A 13 6.78 3.42 12.78
CA GLY A 13 5.33 3.32 12.74
C GLY A 13 4.82 2.26 11.75
N PRO A 14 3.49 2.07 11.71
CA PRO A 14 2.88 1.02 10.93
C PRO A 14 2.87 1.33 9.43
N MET A 15 2.98 0.28 8.62
CA MET A 15 2.79 0.33 7.19
C MET A 15 1.35 0.73 6.84
N VAL A 16 1.21 1.68 5.91
CA VAL A 16 -0.06 1.99 5.27
C VAL A 16 -0.19 1.13 4.02
N VAL A 17 -1.38 0.57 3.81
CA VAL A 17 -1.68 -0.30 2.66
C VAL A 17 -2.76 0.29 1.78
N SER A 18 -2.68 0.01 0.48
CA SER A 18 -3.79 0.17 -0.46
C SER A 18 -4.45 -1.19 -0.67
N MET A 19 -5.79 -1.22 -0.76
CA MET A 19 -6.56 -2.44 -0.92
C MET A 19 -7.30 -2.44 -2.26
N ARG A 20 -7.33 -3.59 -2.94
CA ARG A 20 -8.17 -3.82 -4.12
C ARG A 20 -8.85 -5.19 -3.99
N PRO A 21 -10.18 -5.29 -4.17
CA PRO A 21 -10.85 -6.58 -4.23
C PRO A 21 -10.49 -7.31 -5.52
N MET A 22 -10.25 -8.62 -5.42
CA MET A 22 -9.89 -9.47 -6.55
C MET A 22 -10.43 -10.88 -6.35
N THR A 23 -10.79 -11.56 -7.42
CA THR A 23 -10.98 -13.02 -7.38
C THR A 23 -9.64 -13.72 -7.05
N PRO A 24 -9.64 -14.96 -6.54
CA PRO A 24 -8.41 -15.70 -6.28
C PRO A 24 -7.47 -15.80 -7.50
N ALA A 25 -8.03 -16.03 -8.69
CA ALA A 25 -7.26 -16.11 -9.92
C ALA A 25 -6.60 -14.76 -10.28
N GLN A 26 -7.33 -13.65 -10.10
CA GLN A 26 -6.79 -12.31 -10.28
C GLN A 26 -5.72 -11.98 -9.24
N ALA A 27 -5.90 -12.37 -7.98
CA ALA A 27 -4.92 -12.14 -6.92
C ALA A 27 -3.58 -12.85 -7.22
N VAL A 28 -3.64 -14.11 -7.68
CA VAL A 28 -2.45 -14.85 -8.14
C VAL A 28 -1.79 -14.13 -9.32
N ARG A 29 -2.58 -13.73 -10.32
CA ARG A 29 -2.05 -13.02 -11.49
C ARG A 29 -1.43 -11.67 -11.12
N ALA A 30 -2.10 -10.90 -10.27
CA ALA A 30 -1.63 -9.62 -9.79
C ALA A 30 -0.30 -9.78 -9.02
N THR A 31 -0.21 -10.79 -8.16
CA THR A 31 1.04 -11.12 -7.45
C THR A 31 2.19 -11.37 -8.44
N GLN A 32 1.97 -12.19 -9.47
CA GLN A 32 2.99 -12.47 -10.51
C GLN A 32 3.39 -11.21 -11.28
N VAL A 33 2.43 -10.36 -11.62
CA VAL A 33 2.67 -9.13 -12.39
C VAL A 33 3.37 -8.06 -11.55
N THR A 34 2.98 -7.88 -10.29
CA THR A 34 3.47 -6.76 -9.48
C THR A 34 4.79 -7.07 -8.76
N THR A 35 5.11 -8.36 -8.52
CA THR A 35 6.36 -8.77 -7.87
C THR A 35 7.61 -8.25 -8.57
N ARG A 36 7.60 -8.12 -9.91
CA ARG A 36 8.75 -7.60 -10.67
C ARG A 36 9.00 -6.10 -10.45
N PHE A 37 8.08 -5.36 -9.86
CA PHE A 37 8.20 -3.91 -9.66
C PHE A 37 8.50 -3.57 -8.20
N SER A 38 9.58 -4.14 -7.64
CA SER A 38 9.94 -3.98 -6.22
C SER A 38 10.21 -2.53 -5.80
N ALA A 39 10.65 -1.68 -6.75
CA ALA A 39 10.90 -0.27 -6.52
C ALA A 39 9.62 0.59 -6.46
N THR A 40 8.44 0.02 -6.77
CA THR A 40 7.16 0.73 -6.74
C THR A 40 6.16 0.06 -5.78
N HIS A 41 5.21 -0.73 -6.29
CA HIS A 41 4.22 -1.44 -5.49
C HIS A 41 4.73 -2.78 -4.97
N GLY A 42 5.51 -3.51 -5.77
CA GLY A 42 5.98 -4.85 -5.44
C GLY A 42 4.87 -5.90 -5.30
N ALA A 43 5.19 -7.02 -4.64
CA ALA A 43 4.22 -8.05 -4.31
C ALA A 43 3.18 -7.53 -3.29
N PRO A 44 1.95 -8.11 -3.26
CA PRO A 44 1.04 -7.87 -2.15
C PRO A 44 1.69 -8.20 -0.80
N VAL A 45 1.44 -7.36 0.20
CA VAL A 45 1.92 -7.58 1.58
C VAL A 45 0.96 -8.45 2.37
N HIS A 46 -0.30 -8.53 1.95
CA HIS A 46 -1.33 -9.39 2.56
C HIS A 46 -2.45 -9.71 1.57
N ILE A 47 -3.06 -10.89 1.72
CA ILE A 47 -4.14 -11.39 0.89
C ILE A 47 -5.18 -12.07 1.79
N GLY A 48 -6.44 -11.65 1.73
CA GLY A 48 -7.52 -12.23 2.53
C GLY A 48 -7.81 -11.44 3.81
N ASP A 49 -8.05 -12.14 4.93
CA ASP A 49 -8.65 -11.56 6.15
C ASP A 49 -7.97 -10.24 6.62
N PRO A 50 -8.66 -9.09 6.54
CA PRO A 50 -8.10 -7.79 6.94
C PRO A 50 -7.73 -7.71 8.42
N ALA A 51 -8.40 -8.49 9.28
CA ALA A 51 -8.14 -8.49 10.72
C ALA A 51 -6.72 -9.01 11.04
N ALA A 52 -6.18 -9.89 10.21
CA ALA A 52 -4.81 -10.40 10.33
C ALA A 52 -3.74 -9.30 10.24
N ILE A 53 -4.05 -8.17 9.60
CA ILE A 53 -3.19 -6.98 9.51
C ILE A 53 -3.74 -5.78 10.29
N GLY A 54 -4.62 -6.04 11.27
CA GLY A 54 -5.15 -5.04 12.19
C GLY A 54 -6.17 -4.09 11.57
N ILE A 55 -6.84 -4.48 10.48
CA ILE A 55 -7.95 -3.71 9.89
C ILE A 55 -9.26 -4.33 10.38
N THR A 56 -9.96 -3.61 11.27
CA THR A 56 -11.21 -4.09 11.88
C THR A 56 -12.47 -3.72 11.08
N ASP A 57 -12.40 -2.64 10.31
CA ASP A 57 -13.46 -2.21 9.39
C ASP A 57 -12.84 -1.83 8.05
N ILE A 58 -13.00 -2.69 7.05
CA ILE A 58 -12.47 -2.48 5.70
C ILE A 58 -13.27 -1.45 4.90
N GLN A 59 -14.53 -1.17 5.30
CA GLN A 59 -15.41 -0.24 4.62
C GLN A 59 -15.19 1.22 5.05
N SER A 60 -14.45 1.42 6.15
CA SER A 60 -14.07 2.74 6.66
C SER A 60 -12.54 2.93 6.62
N PRO A 61 -11.94 3.12 5.42
CA PRO A 61 -10.49 3.24 5.30
C PRO A 61 -10.00 4.56 5.90
N THR A 62 -8.81 4.53 6.51
CA THR A 62 -8.13 5.73 7.04
C THR A 62 -7.89 6.79 5.96
N PHE A 63 -7.69 6.36 4.71
CA PHE A 63 -7.48 7.23 3.56
C PHE A 63 -8.33 6.76 2.39
N GLY A 64 -8.96 7.71 1.68
CA GLY A 64 -9.80 7.42 0.53
C GLY A 64 -11.23 7.03 0.93
N ALA A 65 -11.89 6.23 0.09
CA ALA A 65 -13.25 5.76 0.30
C ALA A 65 -13.30 4.23 0.28
N GLY A 66 -14.26 3.66 1.01
CA GLY A 66 -14.57 2.24 0.93
C GLY A 66 -14.97 1.83 -0.49
N VAL A 67 -14.80 0.55 -0.79
CA VAL A 67 -15.14 -0.04 -2.09
C VAL A 67 -15.98 -1.29 -1.86
N ASP A 68 -16.86 -1.58 -2.82
CA ASP A 68 -17.62 -2.82 -2.84
C ASP A 68 -16.67 -4.00 -2.99
N ILE A 69 -16.98 -5.10 -2.28
CA ILE A 69 -16.30 -6.38 -2.40
C ILE A 69 -17.38 -7.39 -2.77
N TYR A 70 -17.33 -7.89 -3.99
CA TYR A 70 -18.37 -8.78 -4.52
C TYR A 70 -18.14 -10.24 -4.10
N GLU A 71 -19.17 -11.06 -4.26
CA GLU A 71 -19.08 -12.49 -3.99
C GLU A 71 -17.96 -13.14 -4.82
N GLY A 72 -17.13 -13.95 -4.17
CA GLY A 72 -15.96 -14.59 -4.78
C GLY A 72 -14.72 -13.71 -4.88
N GLU A 73 -14.79 -12.45 -4.45
CA GLU A 73 -13.63 -11.59 -4.30
C GLU A 73 -13.05 -11.65 -2.89
N LEU A 74 -11.76 -11.37 -2.79
CA LEU A 74 -11.04 -11.18 -1.55
C LEU A 74 -10.22 -9.89 -1.60
N PRO A 75 -10.01 -9.22 -0.46
CA PRO A 75 -9.19 -8.03 -0.42
C PRO A 75 -7.70 -8.39 -0.54
N VAL A 76 -7.02 -7.67 -1.41
CA VAL A 76 -5.58 -7.80 -1.66
C VAL A 76 -4.90 -6.48 -1.31
N PHE A 77 -3.84 -6.53 -0.52
CA PHE A 77 -3.20 -5.36 0.08
C PHE A 77 -1.77 -5.18 -0.41
N TRP A 78 -1.41 -3.96 -0.82
CA TRP A 78 -0.04 -3.56 -1.18
C TRP A 78 0.44 -2.45 -0.27
N ALA A 79 1.76 -2.38 -0.03
CA ALA A 79 2.38 -1.23 0.61
C ALA A 79 2.05 0.06 -0.18
N CYS A 80 1.70 1.11 0.55
CA CYS A 80 1.31 2.39 -0.03
C CYS A 80 2.35 3.48 0.25
N GLY A 81 2.62 4.31 -0.77
CA GLY A 81 3.52 5.46 -0.69
C GLY A 81 3.09 6.59 0.27
N ILE A 82 1.93 6.45 0.93
CA ILE A 82 1.49 7.34 2.01
C ILE A 82 2.17 6.97 3.35
N THR A 83 2.70 5.74 3.51
CA THR A 83 3.44 5.30 4.71
C THR A 83 4.46 6.34 5.21
N PRO A 84 5.39 6.86 4.36
CA PRO A 84 6.34 7.88 4.81
C PRO A 84 5.66 9.17 5.31
N GLN A 85 4.51 9.56 4.75
CA GLN A 85 3.76 10.74 5.23
C GLN A 85 3.20 10.50 6.63
N THR A 86 2.58 9.34 6.85
CA THR A 86 2.02 8.98 8.17
C THR A 86 3.10 8.85 9.23
N VAL A 87 4.23 8.20 8.89
CA VAL A 87 5.38 8.08 9.79
C VAL A 87 5.98 9.45 10.10
N ALA A 88 6.18 10.32 9.10
CA ALA A 88 6.73 11.65 9.33
C ALA A 88 5.85 12.51 10.25
N LEU A 89 4.52 12.45 10.08
CA LEU A 89 3.57 13.12 10.96
C LEU A 89 3.64 12.59 12.40
N ALA A 90 3.68 11.26 12.57
CA ALA A 90 3.81 10.62 13.88
C ALA A 90 5.15 10.97 14.58
N SER A 91 6.23 11.04 13.80
CA SER A 91 7.57 11.44 14.24
C SER A 91 7.73 12.94 14.49
N LYS A 92 6.68 13.75 14.28
CA LYS A 92 6.66 15.21 14.49
C LYS A 92 7.85 15.90 13.84
N VAL A 93 8.09 15.62 12.56
CA VAL A 93 9.10 16.36 11.79
C VAL A 93 8.75 17.85 11.78
N GLU A 94 9.75 18.71 11.96
CA GLU A 94 9.57 20.17 12.02
C GLU A 94 9.00 20.72 10.70
N PHE A 95 9.43 20.14 9.58
CA PHE A 95 9.04 20.57 8.24
C PHE A 95 9.01 19.38 7.28
N MET A 96 8.00 19.33 6.41
CA MET A 96 7.86 18.32 5.36
C MET A 96 7.08 18.89 4.17
N ILE A 97 7.56 18.64 2.96
CA ILE A 97 6.83 18.88 1.72
C ILE A 97 6.51 17.53 1.08
N THR A 98 5.25 17.32 0.71
CA THR A 98 4.77 16.09 0.06
C THR A 98 3.84 16.42 -1.10
N HIS A 99 3.56 15.41 -1.93
CA HIS A 99 2.47 15.49 -2.90
C HIS A 99 1.11 15.35 -2.19
N LYS A 100 0.09 15.99 -2.74
CA LYS A 100 -1.31 15.72 -2.36
C LYS A 100 -1.73 14.36 -2.94
N PRO A 101 -2.44 13.49 -2.19
CA PRO A 101 -2.96 12.24 -2.74
C PRO A 101 -3.72 12.46 -4.06
N GLY A 102 -3.40 11.66 -5.09
CA GLY A 102 -3.95 11.80 -6.44
C GLY A 102 -3.24 12.83 -7.33
N HIS A 103 -2.25 13.58 -6.81
CA HIS A 103 -1.46 14.57 -7.56
C HIS A 103 0.03 14.21 -7.53
N MET A 104 0.39 13.06 -8.11
CA MET A 104 1.76 12.55 -8.13
C MET A 104 2.65 13.28 -9.16
N PHE A 105 3.96 13.15 -9.00
CA PHE A 105 4.95 13.65 -9.97
C PHE A 105 5.08 12.64 -11.12
N ILE A 106 4.76 13.07 -12.34
CA ILE A 106 4.92 12.27 -13.56
C ILE A 106 6.37 12.38 -14.03
N THR A 107 7.03 11.24 -14.21
CA THR A 107 8.43 11.14 -14.66
C THR A 107 8.51 10.74 -16.13
N ASP A 108 9.68 10.89 -16.74
CA ASP A 108 9.97 10.34 -18.08
C ASP A 108 10.34 8.85 -18.07
N LEU A 109 10.56 8.26 -16.87
CA LEU A 109 10.83 6.83 -16.71
C LEU A 109 9.61 5.98 -17.08
N ARG A 110 9.82 4.94 -17.88
CA ARG A 110 8.80 3.93 -18.16
C ARG A 110 8.78 2.88 -17.07
N ASP A 111 7.63 2.27 -16.82
CA ASP A 111 7.49 1.18 -15.84
C ASP A 111 8.46 0.01 -16.12
N ALA A 112 8.74 -0.27 -17.39
CA ALA A 112 9.67 -1.32 -17.81
C ALA A 112 11.13 -1.04 -17.37
N GLU A 113 11.50 0.22 -17.18
CA GLU A 113 12.86 0.61 -16.75
C GLU A 113 13.07 0.43 -15.25
N VAL A 114 11.99 0.28 -14.48
CA VAL A 114 12.03 0.08 -13.02
C VAL A 114 11.59 -1.33 -12.61
N ALA A 115 11.39 -2.23 -13.58
CA ALA A 115 11.16 -3.65 -13.34
C ALA A 115 12.48 -4.39 -13.09
N LEU A 116 12.47 -5.38 -12.22
CA LEU A 116 13.62 -6.24 -11.91
C LEU A 116 13.96 -7.28 -13.01
N LEU A 117 13.19 -7.32 -14.11
CA LEU A 117 13.30 -8.28 -15.21
C LEU A 117 12.98 -7.62 -16.55
#